data_AF-A0AAW6GVK1-F1
#
_entry.id   AF-A0AAW6GVK1-F1
#
_cell.length_a   1.000
_cell.length_b   1.000
_cell.length_c   1.000
_cell.angle_alpha   90.00
_cell.angle_beta   90.00
_cell.angle_gamma   90.00
#
_symmetry.space_group_name_H-M   'P 1'
#
loop_
_entity.id
_entity.type
_entity.pdbx_description
1 polymer ?
#
loop_
_entity_poly.entity_id
_entity_poly.type
_entity_poly.pdbx_seq_one_letter_code
_entity_poly.pdbx_strand_id
1 'polypeptide(L)' 'MTMRDMADVCDIKDLKYFRESYITPALEEGLIERLYPNQPKHPKQQYRLTEAAKEWLTGKNQ' A
#
# COMPACT_ATOMS: atom_id res chain seq x y z
N MET A 1 -0.18 5.83 -5.15
CA MET A 1 0.24 6.79 -4.10
C MET A 1 1.60 6.38 -3.56
N THR A 2 2.44 7.31 -3.09
CA THR A 2 3.68 6.96 -2.38
C THR A 2 3.36 6.53 -0.94
N MET A 3 4.31 5.89 -0.26
CA MET A 3 4.15 5.53 1.17
C MET A 3 3.92 6.77 2.05
N ARG A 4 4.57 7.88 1.72
CA ARG A 4 4.42 9.13 2.44
C ARG A 4 3.02 9.71 2.24
N ASP A 5 2.54 9.77 1.00
CA ASP A 5 1.19 10.26 0.72
C ASP A 5 0.12 9.44 1.45
N MET A 6 0.29 8.11 1.52
CA MET A 6 -0.63 7.23 2.25
C MET A 6 -0.57 7.49 3.76
N ALA A 7 0.62 7.67 4.33
CA ALA A 7 0.77 8.00 5.75
C ALA A 7 0.15 9.35 6.09
N ASP A 8 0.34 10.35 5.23
CA ASP A 8 -0.23 11.69 5.38
C ASP A 8 -1.77 11.66 5.35
N VAL A 9 -2.37 10.85 4.47
CA VAL A 9 -3.84 10.65 4.43
C VAL A 9 -4.36 9.96 5.70
N CYS A 10 -3.54 9.11 6.33
CA CYS A 10 -3.87 8.45 7.59
C CYS A 10 -3.54 9.29 8.84
N ASP A 11 -3.00 10.51 8.69
CA ASP A 11 -2.45 11.35 9.77
C ASP A 11 -1.37 10.64 10.62
N ILE A 12 -0.59 9.75 10.00
CA ILE A 12 0.49 9.00 10.66
C ILE A 12 1.83 9.63 10.30
N LYS A 13 2.48 10.27 11.27
CA LYS A 13 3.77 10.95 11.08
C LYS A 13 4.97 10.01 11.05
N ASP A 14 4.88 8.89 11.76
CA ASP A 14 5.97 7.91 11.84
C ASP A 14 5.90 6.97 10.64
N LEU A 15 6.74 7.24 9.63
CA LEU A 15 6.85 6.43 8.41
C LEU A 15 7.40 5.03 8.66
N LYS A 16 8.21 4.83 9.72
CA LYS A 16 8.70 3.49 10.07
C LYS A 16 7.56 2.67 10.63
N TYR A 17 6.82 3.23 11.59
CA TYR A 17 5.62 2.61 12.13
C TYR A 17 4.58 2.34 11.02
N PHE A 18 4.31 3.32 10.15
CA PHE A 18 3.38 3.14 9.05
C PHE A 18 3.78 1.98 8.14
N ARG A 19 5.08 1.87 7.84
CA ARG A 19 5.60 0.75 7.05
C ARG A 19 5.39 -0.59 7.74
N GLU A 20 5.81 -0.70 9.00
CA GLU A 20 5.82 -1.97 9.75
C GLU A 20 4.41 -2.44 10.11
N SER A 21 3.50 -1.52 10.45
CA SER A 21 2.15 -1.85 10.93
C SER A 21 1.07 -1.86 9.86
N TYR A 22 1.28 -1.22 8.71
CA TYR A 22 0.26 -1.14 7.65
C TYR A 22 0.75 -1.64 6.30
N ILE A 23 1.89 -1.12 5.81
CA ILE A 23 2.35 -1.45 4.45
C ILE A 23 2.89 -2.87 4.35
N THR A 24 3.71 -3.33 5.29
CA THR A 24 4.29 -4.68 5.26
C THR A 24 3.19 -5.75 5.35
N PRO A 25 2.25 -5.70 6.32
CA PRO A 25 1.16 -6.67 6.37
C PRO A 25 0.30 -6.66 5.11
N ALA A 26 -0.06 -5.48 4.58
CA ALA A 26 -0.87 -5.39 3.37
C ALA A 26 -0.17 -5.92 2.10
N LEU A 27 1.17 -5.85 2.04
CA LEU A 27 1.96 -6.49 0.98
C LEU A 27 1.99 -8.02 1.15
N GLU A 28 2.16 -8.50 2.38
CA GLU A 28 2.22 -9.93 2.69
C GLU A 28 0.87 -10.62 2.43
N GLU A 29 -0.23 -9.95 2.76
CA GLU A 29 -1.60 -10.39 2.48
C GLU A 29 -2.00 -10.22 1.01
N GLY A 30 -1.15 -9.59 0.18
CA GLY A 30 -1.44 -9.36 -1.24
C GLY A 30 -2.58 -8.38 -1.48
N LEU A 31 -2.88 -7.50 -0.53
CA LEU A 31 -3.90 -6.45 -0.67
C LEU A 31 -3.41 -5.27 -1.52
N ILE A 32 -2.12 -4.96 -1.38
CA ILE A 32 -1.43 -3.95 -2.18
C ILE A 32 -0.20 -4.54 -2.85
N GLU A 33 0.25 -3.89 -3.91
CA GLU A 33 1.48 -4.22 -4.61
C GLU A 33 2.29 -2.96 -4.94
N ARG A 34 3.59 -3.17 -5.17
CA ARG A 34 4.52 -2.12 -5.61
C ARG A 34 4.40 -1.91 -7.11
N LEU A 35 4.44 -0.65 -7.54
CA LEU A 35 4.50 -0.30 -8.96
C LEU A 35 5.77 -0.85 -9.63
N TYR A 36 6.90 -0.82 -8.91
CA TYR A 36 8.17 -1.39 -9.35
C TYR A 36 8.60 -2.50 -8.37
N PRO A 37 8.11 -3.75 -8.54
CA PRO A 37 8.38 -4.85 -7.60
C PRO A 37 9.85 -5.28 -7.62
N ASN A 38 10.47 -5.29 -8.82
CA ASN A 38 11.87 -5.68 -9.02
C ASN A 38 12.88 -4.59 -8.61
N GLN A 39 12.39 -3.37 -8.35
CA GLN A 39 13.23 -2.22 -7.99
C GLN A 39 12.65 -1.53 -6.75
N PRO A 40 12.78 -2.13 -5.56
CA PRO A 40 12.13 -1.63 -4.36
C PRO A 40 12.58 -0.22 -3.93
N LYS A 41 13.77 0.21 -4.37
CA LYS A 41 14.34 1.54 -4.11
C LYS A 41 14.13 2.53 -5.29
N HIS A 42 13.24 2.22 -6.24
CA HIS A 42 13.00 3.10 -7.37
C HIS A 42 12.50 4.48 -6.91
N PRO A 43 13.03 5.60 -7.43
CA PRO A 43 12.68 6.94 -6.96
C PRO A 43 11.21 7.31 -7.18
N LYS A 44 10.53 6.67 -8.15
CA LYS A 44 9.09 6.84 -8.40
C LYS A 44 8.25 5.70 -7.82
N GLN A 45 8.73 5.04 -6.76
CA GLN A 45 8.00 3.92 -6.18
C GLN A 45 6.63 4.36 -5.66
N GLN A 46 5.62 3.60 -6.01
CA GLN A 46 4.24 3.80 -5.58
C GLN A 46 3.60 2.47 -5.25
N TYR A 47 2.45 2.56 -4.58
CA TYR A 47 1.61 1.43 -4.21
C TYR A 47 0.26 1.56 -4.88
N ARG A 48 -0.33 0.41 -5.22
CA ARG A 48 -1.69 0.26 -5.75
C ARG A 48 -2.34 -0.98 -5.16
N LEU A 49 -3.66 -1.02 -5.16
CA LEU A 49 -4.44 -2.21 -4.82
C LEU A 49 -4.21 -3.30 -5.86
N THR A 50 -4.15 -4.55 -5.43
CA THR A 50 -4.21 -5.71 -6.31
C THR A 50 -5.62 -5.89 -6.86
N GLU A 51 -5.76 -6.69 -7.91
CA GLU A 51 -7.09 -6.99 -8.47
C GLU A 51 -8.01 -7.66 -7.44
N ALA A 52 -7.50 -8.64 -6.69
CA ALA A 52 -8.26 -9.30 -5.62
C ALA A 52 -8.76 -8.32 -4.55
N ALA A 53 -7.93 -7.34 -4.16
CA ALA A 53 -8.34 -6.32 -3.20
C ALA A 53 -9.40 -5.37 -3.77
N LYS A 54 -9.32 -5.03 -5.06
CA LYS A 54 -10.36 -4.23 -5.74
C LYS A 54 -11.68 -4.99 -5.79
N GLU A 55 -11.65 -6.27 -6.17
CA GLU A 55 -12.84 -7.13 -6.19
C GLU A 55 -13.50 -7.21 -4.80
N TRP A 56 -12.70 -7.40 -3.75
CA TRP A 56 -13.18 -7.40 -2.38
C TRP A 56 -13.85 -6.07 -1.96
N LEU A 57 -13.26 -4.93 -2.34
CA LEU A 57 -13.86 -3.62 -2.09
C LEU A 57 -15.17 -3.42 -2.86
N THR A 58 -15.25 -3.88 -4.10
CA THR A 58 -16.49 -3.79 -4.88
C THR A 58 -17.59 -4.71 -4.35
N GLY A 59 -17.22 -5.89 -3.84
CA GLY A 59 -18.15 -6.83 -3.22
C GLY A 59 -18.69 -6.40 -1.87
N LYS A 60 -18.04 -5.44 -1.18
CA LYS A 60 -18.55 -4.84 0.07
C LYS A 60 -19.68 -3.82 -0.15
N ASN A 61 -19.91 -3.39 -1.38
CA ASN A 61 -20.96 -2.44 -1.75
C ASN A 61 -22.21 -3.12 -2.36
N GLN A 62 -22.35 -4.44 -2.21
CA GLN A 62 -23.57 -5.21 -2.48
C GLN A 62 -24.13 -5.76 -1.16
#